data_AF-A0AAV4E9Y6-F1
#
_entry.id   AF-A0AAV4E9Y6-F1
#
_cell.length_a   1.000
_cell.length_b   1.000
_cell.length_c   1.000
_cell.angle_alpha   90.00
_cell.angle_beta   90.00
_cell.angle_gamma   90.00
#
_symmetry.space_group_name_H-M   'P 1'
#
loop_
_entity.id
_entity.type
_entity.pdbx_description
1 polymer ?
#
loop_
_entity_poly.entity_id
_entity_poly.type
_entity_poly.pdbx_seq_one_letter_code
_entity_poly.pdbx_strand_id
1 'polypeptide(L)'
;MFVSVCRGHWFSEPPELYSSLVLYNQQFPFNRSTPFPLRGRTARVVMIEERPFTMKKRDHMLRRGNDKFEGFAVDLIEEVAQMLGFDYDIYLVNDGKFGSKLPSGEWNGMIGELLAGVSR
;
A
#
# COMPACT_ATOMS: atom_id res chain seq x y z
N MET A 1 12.27 24.74 -7.59
CA MET A 1 11.03 25.37 -7.10
C MET A 1 10.49 26.25 -8.21
N PHE A 2 9.42 25.85 -8.88
CA PHE A 2 8.56 26.78 -9.60
C PHE A 2 7.14 26.26 -9.52
N VAL A 3 6.27 27.11 -8.97
CA VAL A 3 4.84 26.95 -9.04
C VAL A 3 4.38 27.95 -10.10
N SER A 4 3.56 27.50 -11.05
CA SER A 4 2.66 28.40 -11.77
C SER A 4 1.29 27.72 -11.81
N VAL A 5 0.35 28.34 -11.12
CA VAL A 5 -1.06 27.97 -11.05
C VAL A 5 -1.74 28.59 -12.26
N CYS A 6 -2.48 27.79 -13.05
CA CYS A 6 -3.76 28.14 -13.70
C CYS A 6 -4.12 27.15 -14.82
N ARG A 7 -4.60 25.97 -14.41
CA ARG A 7 -5.61 25.08 -15.03
C ARG A 7 -5.32 23.70 -14.48
N GLY A 8 -6.19 23.21 -13.60
CA GLY A 8 -6.10 21.87 -13.05
C GLY A 8 -6.18 20.84 -14.18
N HIS A 9 -5.02 20.43 -14.67
CA HIS A 9 -4.83 19.16 -15.37
C HIS A 9 -3.80 18.42 -14.55
N TRP A 10 -4.28 17.45 -13.78
CA TRP A 10 -3.44 16.51 -13.07
C TRP A 10 -2.73 15.65 -14.11
N PHE A 11 -1.47 15.94 -14.41
CA PHE A 11 -0.60 14.95 -15.04
C PHE A 11 -0.13 14.02 -13.93
N SER A 12 -0.68 12.82 -13.90
CA SER A 12 -0.47 11.87 -12.82
C SER A 12 0.96 11.31 -12.77
N GLU A 13 1.76 11.39 -13.85
CA GLU A 13 2.99 10.60 -13.93
C GLU A 13 4.14 11.30 -14.68
N PRO A 14 5.37 11.28 -14.15
CA PRO A 14 6.56 11.72 -14.88
C PRO A 14 6.81 10.84 -16.14
N PRO A 15 7.31 11.42 -17.25
CA PRO A 15 7.52 10.73 -18.53
C PRO A 15 8.33 9.43 -18.45
N GLU A 16 9.18 9.29 -17.43
CA GLU A 16 10.05 8.12 -17.23
C GLU A 16 9.27 6.85 -16.82
N LEU A 17 8.05 7.01 -16.28
CA LEU A 17 7.19 5.90 -15.90
C LEU A 17 6.34 5.37 -17.06
N TYR A 18 6.27 6.08 -18.19
CA TYR A 18 5.51 5.63 -19.36
C TYR A 18 6.01 4.28 -19.87
N SER A 19 7.31 4.03 -19.89
CA SER A 19 7.85 2.75 -20.35
C SER A 19 7.47 1.60 -19.41
N SER A 20 7.56 1.80 -18.09
CA SER A 20 7.16 0.77 -17.11
C SER A 20 5.64 0.51 -17.11
N LEU A 21 4.82 1.54 -17.32
CA LEU A 21 3.36 1.41 -17.35
C LEU A 21 2.84 0.87 -18.68
N VAL A 22 3.49 1.22 -19.79
CA VAL A 22 3.25 0.59 -21.09
C VAL A 22 3.61 -0.89 -21.01
N LEU A 23 4.75 -1.25 -20.38
CA LEU A 23 5.09 -2.65 -20.16
C LEU A 23 4.08 -3.36 -19.23
N TYR A 24 3.67 -2.74 -18.12
CA TYR A 24 2.63 -3.30 -17.24
C TYR A 24 1.29 -3.53 -17.97
N ASN A 25 0.84 -2.54 -18.72
CA ASN A 25 -0.41 -2.60 -19.50
C ASN A 25 -0.31 -3.54 -20.71
N GLN A 26 0.88 -3.76 -21.26
CA GLN A 26 1.12 -4.73 -22.34
C GLN A 26 1.26 -6.16 -21.81
N GLN A 27 1.76 -6.34 -20.57
CA GLN A 27 1.93 -7.66 -19.94
C GLN A 27 0.60 -8.24 -19.44
N PHE A 28 -0.33 -7.38 -19.04
CA PHE A 28 -1.68 -7.75 -18.65
C PHE A 28 -2.68 -6.98 -19.52
N PRO A 29 -3.01 -7.44 -20.74
CA PRO A 29 -4.23 -6.97 -21.39
C PRO A 29 -5.36 -7.19 -20.38
N PHE A 30 -6.30 -6.23 -20.25
CA PHE A 30 -7.49 -6.34 -19.42
C PHE A 30 -8.38 -7.49 -19.93
N ASN A 31 -7.89 -8.70 -19.79
CA ASN A 31 -8.56 -9.94 -20.07
C ASN A 31 -9.12 -10.36 -18.72
N ARG A 32 -10.41 -10.07 -18.50
CA ARG A 32 -11.16 -10.42 -17.27
C ARG A 32 -11.11 -11.92 -16.91
N SER A 33 -10.50 -12.74 -17.76
CA SER A 33 -10.27 -14.16 -17.58
C SER A 33 -9.11 -14.48 -16.62
N THR A 34 -8.16 -13.57 -16.38
CA THR A 34 -7.08 -13.82 -15.43
C THR A 34 -7.57 -13.47 -14.01
N PRO A 35 -7.54 -14.42 -13.06
CA PRO A 35 -7.91 -14.13 -11.68
C PRO A 35 -6.93 -13.10 -11.09
N PHE A 36 -7.45 -12.27 -10.18
CA PHE A 36 -6.63 -11.30 -9.44
C PHE A 36 -5.42 -12.02 -8.82
N PRO A 37 -4.17 -11.49 -8.97
CA PRO A 37 -2.96 -12.22 -8.58
C PRO A 37 -2.89 -12.68 -7.12
N LEU A 38 -3.65 -12.05 -6.22
CA LEU A 38 -3.70 -12.41 -4.80
C LEU A 38 -4.91 -13.27 -4.43
N ARG A 39 -5.80 -13.61 -5.38
CA ARG A 39 -7.00 -14.38 -5.06
C ARG A 39 -6.64 -15.73 -4.41
N GLY A 40 -7.19 -15.99 -3.22
CA GLY A 40 -6.87 -17.17 -2.41
C GLY A 40 -5.47 -17.17 -1.79
N ARG A 41 -4.80 -16.02 -1.72
CA ARG A 41 -3.50 -15.83 -1.05
C ARG A 41 -3.64 -14.82 0.08
N THR A 42 -2.71 -14.88 1.03
CA THR A 42 -2.60 -13.90 2.11
C THR A 42 -1.59 -12.83 1.76
N ALA A 43 -2.01 -11.57 1.75
CA ALA A 43 -1.16 -10.41 1.50
C ALA A 43 -0.68 -9.80 2.82
N ARG A 44 0.63 -9.52 2.94
CA ARG A 44 1.15 -8.78 4.10
C ARG A 44 1.04 -7.28 3.86
N VAL A 45 0.25 -6.60 4.69
CA VAL A 45 -0.07 -5.17 4.54
C VAL A 45 0.68 -4.38 5.61
N VAL A 46 1.63 -3.55 5.17
CA VAL A 46 2.29 -2.59 6.05
C VAL A 46 1.37 -1.39 6.28
N MET A 47 1.25 -0.97 7.53
CA MET A 47 0.53 0.25 7.90
C MET A 47 1.33 1.08 8.90
N ILE A 48 0.96 2.35 9.03
CA ILE A 48 1.48 3.26 10.05
C ILE A 48 0.38 3.60 11.05
N GLU A 49 0.72 3.69 12.33
CA GLU A 49 -0.24 4.08 13.37
C GLU A 49 -0.50 5.59 13.28
N GLU A 50 -1.61 5.98 12.66
CA GLU A 50 -2.00 7.37 12.41
C GLU A 50 -3.52 7.52 12.57
N ARG A 51 -3.97 8.42 13.45
CA ARG A 51 -5.40 8.67 13.65
C ARG A 51 -5.94 9.55 12.51
N PRO A 52 -7.12 9.27 11.95
CA PRO A 52 -8.07 8.18 12.24
C PRO A 52 -7.96 6.97 11.29
N PHE A 53 -6.83 6.82 10.60
CA PHE A 53 -6.66 5.86 9.50
C PHE A 53 -6.33 4.46 9.98
N THR A 54 -5.35 4.31 10.86
CA THR A 54 -4.96 3.03 11.44
C THR A 54 -4.59 3.24 12.90
N MET A 55 -5.30 2.56 13.78
CA MET A 55 -5.19 2.69 15.23
C MET A 55 -5.18 1.30 15.84
N LYS A 56 -4.44 1.12 16.94
CA LYS A 56 -4.63 -0.07 17.77
C LYS A 56 -5.92 0.10 18.58
N LYS A 57 -6.75 -0.94 18.60
CA LYS A 57 -7.91 -0.98 19.49
C LYS A 57 -7.46 -0.91 20.95
N ARG A 58 -8.31 -0.42 21.86
CA ARG A 58 -7.98 -0.26 23.28
C ARG A 58 -7.50 -1.56 23.93
N ASP A 59 -8.13 -2.66 23.59
CA ASP A 59 -7.88 -4.03 24.05
C ASP A 59 -7.12 -4.88 23.02
N HIS A 60 -6.31 -4.26 22.14
CA HIS A 60 -5.50 -4.96 21.13
C HIS A 60 -4.59 -6.05 21.72
N MET A 61 -4.15 -5.91 22.98
CA MET A 61 -3.33 -6.92 23.67
C MET A 61 -4.08 -8.25 23.87
N LEU A 62 -5.42 -8.23 23.91
CA LEU A 62 -6.27 -9.40 24.08
C LEU A 62 -6.74 -9.99 22.74
N ARG A 63 -6.47 -9.29 21.62
CA ARG A 63 -6.91 -9.66 20.27
C ARG A 63 -5.80 -10.31 19.46
N ARG A 64 -6.18 -11.04 18.42
CA ARG A 64 -5.25 -11.75 17.52
C ARG A 64 -5.40 -11.27 16.08
N GLY A 65 -4.33 -11.35 15.31
CA GLY A 65 -4.32 -10.99 13.89
C GLY A 65 -4.76 -9.54 13.63
N ASN A 66 -5.55 -9.35 12.58
CA ASN A 66 -6.01 -8.02 12.14
C ASN A 66 -7.00 -7.37 13.09
N ASP A 67 -7.70 -8.14 13.94
CA ASP A 67 -8.68 -7.60 14.89
C ASP A 67 -8.04 -6.63 15.91
N LYS A 68 -6.71 -6.64 16.05
CA LYS A 68 -5.96 -5.67 16.85
C LYS A 68 -6.10 -4.22 16.37
N PHE A 69 -6.46 -4.01 15.10
CA PHE A 69 -6.43 -2.70 14.46
C PHE A 69 -7.84 -2.21 14.08
N GLU A 70 -8.03 -0.90 14.09
CA GLU A 70 -9.25 -0.20 13.67
C GLU A 70 -8.91 1.11 12.96
N GLY A 71 -9.82 1.60 12.13
CA GLY A 71 -9.68 2.89 11.45
C GLY A 71 -10.01 2.81 9.97
N PHE A 72 -10.08 3.97 9.33
CA PHE A 72 -10.55 4.09 7.95
C PHE A 72 -9.75 3.23 6.95
N ALA A 73 -8.42 3.14 7.10
CA ALA A 73 -7.59 2.35 6.19
C ALA A 73 -7.76 0.84 6.42
N VAL A 74 -8.08 0.43 7.65
CA VAL A 74 -8.38 -0.96 8.00
C VAL A 74 -9.72 -1.37 7.39
N ASP A 75 -10.74 -0.53 7.51
CA ASP A 75 -12.05 -0.78 6.90
C ASP A 75 -11.95 -0.84 5.36
N LEU A 76 -11.13 0.03 4.77
CA LEU A 76 -10.93 0.04 3.32
C LEU A 76 -10.26 -1.24 2.80
N ILE A 77 -9.20 -1.73 3.47
CA ILE A 77 -8.52 -2.95 3.01
C ILE A 77 -9.41 -4.19 3.19
N GLU A 78 -10.24 -4.21 4.23
CA GLU A 78 -11.22 -5.28 4.45
C GLU A 78 -12.20 -5.38 3.27
N GLU A 79 -12.79 -4.26 2.84
CA GLU A 79 -13.69 -4.23 1.68
C GLU A 79 -12.97 -4.65 0.39
N VAL A 80 -11.75 -4.18 0.17
CA VAL A 80 -10.95 -4.55 -1.00
C VAL A 80 -10.60 -6.04 -1.00
N ALA A 81 -10.25 -6.60 0.16
CA ALA A 81 -9.98 -8.02 0.37
C ALA A 81 -11.18 -8.89 0.02
N GLN A 82 -12.37 -8.51 0.50
CA GLN A 82 -13.62 -9.21 0.21
C GLN A 82 -13.99 -9.13 -1.29
N MET A 83 -13.87 -7.95 -1.90
CA MET A 83 -14.17 -7.75 -3.33
C MET A 83 -13.28 -8.57 -4.25
N LEU A 84 -11.99 -8.71 -3.92
CA LEU A 84 -11.00 -9.37 -4.76
C LEU A 84 -10.71 -10.83 -4.33
N GLY A 85 -11.22 -11.24 -3.17
CA GLY A 85 -11.12 -12.60 -2.65
C GLY A 85 -9.71 -13.01 -2.22
N PHE A 86 -9.01 -12.13 -1.50
CA PHE A 86 -7.71 -12.42 -0.89
C PHE A 86 -7.76 -12.20 0.62
N ASP A 87 -6.92 -12.91 1.36
CA ASP A 87 -6.74 -12.69 2.79
C ASP A 87 -5.61 -11.69 3.01
N TYR A 88 -5.52 -11.07 4.17
CA TYR A 88 -4.42 -10.16 4.47
C TYR A 88 -3.99 -10.23 5.94
N ASP A 89 -2.77 -9.78 6.23
CA ASP A 89 -2.23 -9.65 7.58
C ASP A 89 -1.61 -8.26 7.74
N ILE A 90 -2.12 -7.49 8.72
CA ILE A 90 -1.62 -6.15 9.04
C ILE A 90 -0.40 -6.25 9.96
N TYR A 91 0.65 -5.52 9.60
CA TYR A 91 1.76 -5.21 10.50
C TYR A 91 2.09 -3.72 10.45
N LEU A 92 2.58 -3.20 11.57
CA LEU A 92 3.00 -1.82 11.64
C LEU A 92 4.45 -1.67 11.20
N VAL A 93 4.71 -0.63 10.43
CA VAL A 93 6.06 -0.22 10.05
C VAL A 93 6.95 -0.05 11.29
N ASN A 94 8.15 -0.61 11.25
CA ASN A 94 8.99 -0.72 12.44
C ASN A 94 9.51 0.65 12.93
N ASP A 95 9.83 1.55 12.00
CA ASP A 95 10.39 2.87 12.32
C ASP A 95 9.33 3.98 12.51
N GLY A 96 8.04 3.66 12.33
CA GLY A 96 6.94 4.61 12.42
C GLY A 96 6.94 5.70 11.33
N LYS A 97 7.62 5.49 10.20
CA LYS A 97 7.73 6.48 9.13
C LYS A 97 7.04 6.03 7.85
N PHE A 98 6.48 6.99 7.11
CA PHE A 98 5.95 6.74 5.77
C PHE A 98 7.07 6.30 4.81
N GLY A 99 8.17 7.05 4.83
CA GLY A 99 9.34 6.78 4.02
C GLY A 99 9.98 8.08 3.54
N SER A 100 11.30 8.10 3.55
CA SER A 100 12.13 9.21 3.14
C SER A 100 13.40 8.67 2.53
N LYS A 101 13.84 9.30 1.44
CA LYS A 101 15.09 8.92 0.78
C LYS A 101 16.26 9.39 1.63
N LEU A 102 17.07 8.44 2.08
CA LEU A 102 18.28 8.69 2.84
C LEU A 102 19.40 9.20 1.93
N PRO A 103 20.43 9.87 2.48
CA PRO A 103 21.62 10.25 1.71
C PRO A 103 22.34 9.06 1.05
N SER A 104 22.21 7.86 1.63
CA SER A 104 22.71 6.61 1.02
C SER A 104 21.99 6.22 -0.28
N GLY A 105 20.86 6.85 -0.58
CA GLY A 105 19.99 6.52 -1.72
C GLY A 105 18.87 5.53 -1.38
N GLU A 106 18.95 4.87 -0.24
CA GLU A 106 17.94 3.92 0.26
C GLU A 106 16.69 4.63 0.79
N TRP A 107 15.56 3.93 0.81
CA TRP A 107 14.33 4.40 1.44
C TRP A 107 14.17 3.76 2.82
N ASN A 108 13.72 4.56 3.79
CA ASN A 108 13.22 4.04 5.07
C ASN A 108 11.69 3.97 5.08
N GLY A 109 11.10 3.70 6.26
CA GLY A 109 9.66 3.67 6.42
C GLY A 109 8.97 2.54 5.66
N MET A 110 7.66 2.71 5.48
CA MET A 110 6.82 1.80 4.70
C MET A 110 7.38 1.58 3.29
N ILE A 111 7.87 2.65 2.65
CA ILE A 111 8.48 2.55 1.31
C ILE A 111 9.72 1.64 1.33
N GLY A 112 10.59 1.81 2.32
CA GLY A 112 11.78 0.98 2.50
C GLY A 112 11.44 -0.50 2.67
N GLU A 113 10.44 -0.81 3.50
CA GLU A 113 10.01 -2.19 3.76
C GLU A 113 9.44 -2.86 2.49
N LEU A 114 8.67 -2.11 1.69
CA LEU A 114 8.13 -2.59 0.42
C LEU A 114 9.25 -2.87 -0.60
N LEU A 115 10.24 -1.98 -0.73
CA LEU A 115 11.35 -2.15 -1.67
C LEU A 115 12.29 -3.30 -1.27
N ALA A 116 12.51 -3.48 0.03
CA ALA A 116 13.34 -4.57 0.55
C ALA A 116 12.67 -5.96 0.38
N GLY A 117 11.39 -6.02 -0.01
CA GLY A 117 10.66 -7.28 -0.15
C GLY A 117 10.44 -8.00 1.18
N VAL A 118 10.48 -7.26 2.30
CA VAL A 118 10.24 -7.79 3.65
C VAL A 118 8.78 -8.26 3.82
N SER A 119 7.89 -7.83 2.90
CA SER A 119 6.48 -8.21 2.81
C SER A 119 6.20 -9.52 2.05
N ARG A 120 7.21 -10.36 1.78
CA ARG A 120 7.00 -11.71 1.23
C ARG A 120 6.28 -12.63 2.21
#